data_AF-A0A7L3RJK5-F1
#
_entry.id   AF-A0A7L3RJK5-F1
#
_cell.length_a   1.000
_cell.length_b   1.000
_cell.length_c   1.000
_cell.angle_alpha   90.00
_cell.angle_beta   90.00
_cell.angle_gamma   90.00
#
_symmetry.space_group_name_H-M   'P 1'
#
loop_
_entity.id
_entity.type
_entity.pdbx_description
1 polymer ?
#
loop_
_entity_poly.entity_id
_entity_poly.type
_entity_poly.pdbx_seq_one_letter_code
_entity_poly.pdbx_strand_id
1 'polypeptide(L)'
;IAAVMSWVQVAVSRSSEDIFDEDADEMYLLQKEWNSTMKKRLKEGYRDGIEAGKELALQEGFNQGYRHGAELMISCGQFRGTLNALLSWCHLNGHDSALSKINNLLDVIGKHEEDVLRHLNSIEQHTHLGQILDSVQDMDLNHTAPAGTEYNEVKAGKHEDLGSFGENICQNNGEVDSLQCGKAKLCTDPERSTLAWVKKQTIWLVEQLGLSLDILHHVQQL
;
A
#
# COMPACT_ATOMS: atom_id res chain seq x y z
N ILE A 1 -57.13 -15.11 -67.63
CA ILE A 1 -55.67 -15.12 -67.90
C ILE A 1 -55.01 -14.52 -66.67
N ALA A 2 -54.18 -15.29 -65.99
CA ALA A 2 -53.73 -15.03 -64.62
C ALA A 2 -52.94 -13.73 -64.48
N ALA A 3 -53.30 -12.91 -63.48
CA ALA A 3 -52.51 -11.77 -63.06
C ALA A 3 -51.26 -12.27 -62.33
N VAL A 4 -50.13 -12.32 -63.03
CA VAL A 4 -48.83 -12.54 -62.43
C VAL A 4 -48.57 -11.39 -61.45
N MET A 5 -48.40 -11.72 -60.18
CA MET A 5 -48.28 -10.74 -59.10
C MET A 5 -47.00 -9.89 -59.28
N SER A 6 -47.19 -8.56 -59.34
CA SER A 6 -46.14 -7.54 -59.53
C SER A 6 -44.92 -7.68 -58.59
N TRP A 7 -45.12 -8.25 -57.40
CA TRP A 7 -44.05 -8.50 -56.43
C TRP A 7 -43.03 -9.54 -56.91
N VAL A 8 -43.47 -10.48 -57.76
CA VAL A 8 -42.58 -11.48 -58.37
C VAL A 8 -41.67 -10.82 -59.42
N GLN A 9 -42.16 -9.78 -60.10
CA GLN A 9 -41.37 -9.05 -61.11
C GLN A 9 -40.36 -8.09 -60.48
N VAL A 10 -40.66 -7.55 -59.30
CA VAL A 10 -39.69 -6.78 -58.50
C VAL A 10 -38.59 -7.69 -57.93
N ALA A 11 -38.93 -8.93 -57.54
CA ALA A 11 -37.94 -9.90 -57.07
C ALA A 11 -37.01 -10.39 -58.20
N VAL A 12 -37.51 -10.50 -59.43
CA VAL A 12 -36.72 -10.99 -60.59
C VAL A 12 -35.91 -9.88 -61.28
N SER A 13 -36.30 -8.60 -61.15
CA SER A 13 -35.59 -7.48 -61.80
C SER A 13 -34.44 -6.89 -60.97
N ARG A 14 -34.23 -7.36 -59.73
CA ARG A 14 -32.99 -7.14 -58.99
C ARG A 14 -32.07 -8.34 -59.21
N SER A 15 -31.77 -8.65 -60.47
CA SER A 15 -30.67 -9.56 -60.76
C SER A 15 -29.36 -8.86 -60.37
N SER A 16 -28.64 -9.48 -59.46
CA SER A 16 -27.19 -9.33 -59.25
C SER A 16 -26.66 -7.96 -58.85
N GLU A 17 -27.33 -7.25 -57.92
CA GLU A 17 -26.54 -6.38 -57.06
C GLU A 17 -26.08 -7.27 -55.91
N ASP A 18 -24.78 -7.53 -55.86
CA ASP A 18 -24.13 -8.29 -54.80
C ASP A 18 -24.34 -7.54 -53.48
N ILE A 19 -25.33 -7.96 -52.68
CA ILE A 19 -25.68 -7.31 -51.40
C ILE A 19 -24.65 -7.69 -50.31
N PHE A 20 -23.87 -8.73 -50.56
CA PHE A 20 -22.76 -9.15 -49.73
C PHE A 20 -21.51 -8.90 -50.55
N ASP A 21 -20.71 -7.88 -50.21
CA ASP A 21 -19.33 -7.86 -50.72
C ASP A 21 -18.68 -9.19 -50.29
N GLU A 22 -18.55 -10.13 -51.23
CA GLU A 22 -17.94 -11.46 -51.01
C GLU A 22 -16.45 -11.31 -50.59
N ASP A 23 -15.90 -10.12 -50.81
CA ASP A 23 -14.61 -9.63 -50.34
C ASP A 23 -14.74 -8.69 -49.12
N ALA A 24 -15.72 -8.88 -48.23
CA ALA A 24 -15.70 -8.27 -46.91
C ALA A 24 -14.43 -8.75 -46.21
N ASP A 25 -13.32 -8.03 -46.40
CA ASP A 25 -11.96 -8.43 -46.08
C ASP A 25 -11.91 -8.91 -44.63
N GLU A 26 -12.06 -10.21 -44.42
CA GLU A 26 -12.06 -10.82 -43.09
C GLU A 26 -10.75 -10.47 -42.40
N MET A 27 -9.67 -10.34 -43.19
CA MET A 27 -8.36 -9.84 -42.76
C MET A 27 -8.42 -8.42 -42.20
N TYR A 28 -9.17 -7.50 -42.82
CA TYR A 28 -9.34 -6.13 -42.31
C TYR A 28 -10.15 -6.11 -41.02
N LEU A 29 -11.20 -6.92 -40.91
CA LEU A 29 -11.97 -7.08 -39.67
C LEU A 29 -11.10 -7.65 -38.54
N LEU A 30 -10.34 -8.70 -38.81
CA LEU A 30 -9.38 -9.29 -37.87
C LEU A 30 -8.32 -8.28 -37.43
N GLN A 31 -7.78 -7.49 -38.35
CA GLN A 31 -6.78 -6.45 -38.04
C GLN A 31 -7.39 -5.32 -37.19
N LYS A 32 -8.63 -4.93 -37.45
CA LYS A 32 -9.35 -3.93 -36.66
C LYS A 32 -9.64 -4.42 -35.24
N GLU A 33 -10.10 -5.67 -35.10
CA GLU A 33 -10.35 -6.31 -33.81
C GLU A 33 -9.07 -6.49 -33.01
N TRP A 34 -7.98 -6.92 -33.66
CA TRP A 34 -6.66 -6.98 -33.05
C TRP A 34 -6.23 -5.62 -32.52
N ASN A 35 -6.29 -4.58 -33.34
CA ASN A 35 -5.87 -3.23 -32.95
C ASN A 35 -6.71 -2.67 -31.81
N SER A 36 -8.02 -2.91 -31.83
CA SER A 36 -8.93 -2.53 -30.74
C SER A 36 -8.58 -3.26 -29.44
N THR A 37 -8.39 -4.57 -29.53
CA THR A 37 -8.04 -5.42 -28.38
C THR A 37 -6.69 -5.04 -27.79
N MET A 38 -5.70 -4.75 -28.63
CA MET A 38 -4.37 -4.35 -28.20
C MET A 38 -4.40 -2.98 -27.49
N LYS A 39 -5.11 -2.00 -28.05
CA LYS A 39 -5.32 -0.70 -27.39
C LYS A 39 -6.03 -0.84 -26.05
N LYS A 40 -7.01 -1.74 -25.96
CA LYS A 40 -7.71 -2.04 -24.71
C LYS A 40 -6.76 -2.64 -23.66
N ARG A 41 -5.98 -3.66 -24.03
CA ARG A 41 -4.99 -4.29 -23.12
C ARG A 41 -3.95 -3.31 -22.60
N LEU A 42 -3.47 -2.39 -23.43
CA LEU A 42 -2.51 -1.35 -23.02
C LEU A 42 -3.12 -0.42 -21.95
N LYS A 43 -4.36 0.04 -22.16
CA LYS A 43 -5.06 0.91 -21.20
C LYS A 43 -5.39 0.19 -19.90
N GLU A 44 -5.82 -1.06 -20.00
CA GLU A 44 -6.10 -1.91 -18.85
C GLU A 44 -4.83 -2.19 -18.04
N GLY A 45 -3.74 -2.57 -18.70
CA GLY A 45 -2.46 -2.81 -18.03
C GLY A 45 -1.90 -1.58 -17.32
N TYR A 46 -2.05 -0.38 -17.90
CA TYR A 46 -1.64 0.85 -17.22
C TYR A 46 -2.50 1.14 -15.97
N ARG A 47 -3.82 1.02 -16.09
CA ARG A 47 -4.73 1.21 -14.95
C ARG A 47 -4.44 0.20 -13.83
N ASP A 48 -4.26 -1.06 -14.20
CA ASP A 48 -3.97 -2.13 -13.25
C ASP A 48 -2.61 -1.92 -12.58
N GLY A 49 -1.60 -1.42 -13.32
CA GLY A 49 -0.28 -1.08 -12.76
C GLY A 49 -0.35 0.10 -11.77
N ILE A 50 -1.12 1.14 -12.07
CA ILE A 50 -1.34 2.26 -11.15
C ILE A 50 -2.07 1.79 -9.88
N GLU A 51 -3.10 0.96 -10.03
CA GLU A 51 -3.85 0.45 -8.88
C GLU A 51 -2.98 -0.46 -8.00
N ALA A 52 -2.22 -1.37 -8.61
CA ALA A 52 -1.26 -2.21 -7.88
C ALA A 52 -0.19 -1.36 -7.16
N GLY A 53 0.29 -0.27 -7.77
CA GLY A 53 1.22 0.65 -7.14
C GLY A 53 0.62 1.36 -5.92
N LYS A 54 -0.63 1.81 -6.00
CA LYS A 54 -1.36 2.41 -4.87
C LYS A 54 -1.53 1.43 -3.73
N GLU A 55 -1.97 0.20 -4.05
CA GLU A 55 -2.18 -0.84 -3.04
C GLU A 55 -0.87 -1.20 -2.34
N LEU A 56 0.23 -1.36 -3.08
CA LEU A 56 1.56 -1.63 -2.51
C LEU A 56 2.04 -0.49 -1.59
N ALA A 57 1.91 0.76 -2.04
CA ALA A 57 2.31 1.92 -1.25
C ALA A 57 1.46 2.05 0.02
N LEU A 58 0.15 1.80 -0.07
CA LEU A 58 -0.76 1.81 1.07
C LEU A 58 -0.41 0.72 2.08
N GLN A 59 -0.19 -0.51 1.60
CA GLN A 59 0.16 -1.66 2.43
C GLN A 59 1.49 -1.42 3.17
N GLU A 60 2.47 -0.86 2.48
CA GLU A 60 3.77 -0.54 3.08
C GLU A 60 3.65 0.56 4.14
N GLY A 61 2.89 1.63 3.85
CA GLY A 61 2.58 2.68 4.83
C GLY A 61 1.86 2.12 6.07
N PHE A 62 0.87 1.24 5.87
CA PHE A 62 0.17 0.57 6.96
C PHE A 62 1.11 -0.30 7.80
N ASN A 63 1.94 -1.13 7.16
CA ASN A 63 2.89 -2.01 7.85
C ASN A 63 3.90 -1.21 8.69
N GLN A 64 4.40 -0.09 8.16
CA GLN A 64 5.31 0.80 8.88
C GLN A 64 4.62 1.47 10.08
N GLY A 65 3.44 2.05 9.87
CA GLY A 65 2.66 2.69 10.93
C GLY A 65 2.26 1.70 12.03
N TYR A 66 1.83 0.49 11.64
CA TYR A 66 1.48 -0.58 12.59
C TYR A 66 2.69 -1.00 13.43
N ARG A 67 3.84 -1.25 12.80
CA ARG A 67 5.05 -1.67 13.52
C ARG A 67 5.50 -0.60 14.51
N HIS A 68 5.56 0.66 14.07
CA HIS A 68 6.00 1.76 14.92
C HIS A 68 5.02 2.04 16.07
N GLY A 69 3.72 2.08 15.77
CA GLY A 69 2.68 2.27 16.79
C GLY A 69 2.64 1.12 17.80
N ALA A 70 2.77 -0.13 17.34
CA ALA A 70 2.82 -1.29 18.22
C ALA A 70 4.06 -1.28 19.13
N GLU A 71 5.24 -0.98 18.58
CA GLU A 71 6.49 -0.90 19.35
C GLU A 71 6.39 0.11 20.50
N LEU A 72 5.82 1.29 20.24
CA LEU A 72 5.61 2.32 21.26
C LEU A 72 4.55 1.90 22.30
N MET A 73 3.45 1.29 21.85
CA MET A 73 2.29 1.01 22.71
C MET A 73 2.43 -0.28 23.55
N ILE A 74 3.26 -1.25 23.14
CA ILE A 74 3.48 -2.50 23.89
C ILE A 74 3.92 -2.20 25.33
N SER A 75 4.87 -1.28 25.51
CA SER A 75 5.41 -0.96 26.84
C SER A 75 4.33 -0.34 27.74
N CYS A 76 3.53 0.59 27.22
CA CYS A 76 2.40 1.19 27.93
C CYS A 76 1.37 0.12 28.33
N GLY A 77 1.01 -0.76 27.40
CA GLY A 77 0.10 -1.87 27.64
C GLY A 77 0.59 -2.83 28.73
N GLN A 78 1.90 -3.13 28.74
CA GLN A 78 2.50 -3.97 29.78
C GLN A 78 2.40 -3.31 31.17
N PHE A 79 2.82 -2.04 31.31
CA PHE A 79 2.70 -1.35 32.60
C PHE A 79 1.26 -1.23 33.07
N ARG A 80 0.34 -0.92 32.16
CA ARG A 80 -1.10 -0.84 32.47
C ARG A 80 -1.64 -2.20 32.91
N GLY A 81 -1.25 -3.28 32.24
CA GLY A 81 -1.60 -4.65 32.63
C GLY A 81 -1.08 -5.02 34.01
N THR A 82 0.21 -4.78 34.26
CA THR A 82 0.85 -5.08 35.55
C THR A 82 0.26 -4.25 36.69
N LEU A 83 0.04 -2.96 36.50
CA LEU A 83 -0.56 -2.10 37.52
C LEU A 83 -2.02 -2.47 37.80
N ASN A 84 -2.80 -2.86 36.80
CA ASN A 84 -4.16 -3.35 37.02
C ASN A 84 -4.19 -4.70 37.77
N ALA A 85 -3.21 -5.57 37.49
CA ALA A 85 -3.04 -6.81 38.25
C ALA A 85 -2.68 -6.54 39.72
N LEU A 86 -1.75 -5.61 39.95
CA LEU A 86 -1.38 -5.14 41.30
C LEU A 86 -2.58 -4.48 42.00
N LEU A 87 -3.35 -3.66 41.29
CA LEU A 87 -4.56 -3.03 41.83
C LEU A 87 -5.55 -4.10 42.30
N SER A 88 -5.85 -5.07 41.44
CA SER A 88 -6.77 -6.17 41.75
C SER A 88 -6.28 -6.99 42.96
N TRP A 89 -4.98 -7.27 43.03
CA TRP A 89 -4.37 -7.95 44.17
C TRP A 89 -4.49 -7.13 45.46
N CYS A 90 -4.23 -5.82 45.42
CA CYS A 90 -4.36 -4.94 46.58
C CYS A 90 -5.80 -4.87 47.10
N HIS A 91 -6.80 -4.84 46.21
CA HIS A 91 -8.23 -4.89 46.58
C HIS A 91 -8.58 -6.17 47.34
N LEU A 92 -8.02 -7.31 46.93
CA LEU A 92 -8.28 -8.61 47.57
C LEU A 92 -7.59 -8.76 48.94
N ASN A 93 -6.44 -8.11 49.13
CA ASN A 93 -5.61 -8.25 50.33
C ASN A 93 -5.75 -7.07 51.32
N GLY A 94 -6.63 -6.11 51.06
CA GLY A 94 -6.91 -4.99 51.97
C GLY A 94 -5.78 -3.94 52.06
N HIS A 95 -4.99 -3.79 51.00
CA HIS A 95 -3.88 -2.83 50.94
C HIS A 95 -4.33 -1.45 50.40
N ASP A 96 -5.23 -0.79 51.13
CA ASP A 96 -5.86 0.47 50.70
C ASP A 96 -4.85 1.62 50.49
N SER A 97 -3.73 1.61 51.23
CA SER A 97 -2.68 2.62 51.12
C SER A 97 -1.92 2.59 49.79
N ALA A 98 -1.91 1.46 49.09
CA ALA A 98 -1.26 1.30 47.79
C ALA A 98 -2.20 1.66 46.62
N LEU A 99 -3.53 1.63 46.83
CA LEU A 99 -4.51 1.86 45.78
C LEU A 99 -4.42 3.26 45.17
N SER A 100 -4.27 4.28 46.01
CA SER A 100 -4.14 5.67 45.54
C SER A 100 -2.89 5.88 44.69
N LYS A 101 -1.77 5.24 45.08
CA LYS A 101 -0.51 5.28 44.33
C LYS A 101 -0.64 4.56 42.99
N ILE A 102 -1.24 3.37 42.96
CA ILE A 102 -1.44 2.61 41.73
C ILE A 102 -2.36 3.36 40.76
N ASN A 103 -3.45 3.95 41.25
CA ASN A 103 -4.35 4.76 40.43
C ASN A 103 -3.65 6.01 39.87
N ASN A 104 -2.76 6.65 40.64
CA ASN A 104 -1.96 7.77 40.14
C ASN A 104 -1.00 7.32 39.01
N LEU A 105 -0.34 6.17 39.16
CA LEU A 105 0.52 5.62 38.11
C LEU A 105 -0.27 5.26 36.84
N LEU A 106 -1.47 4.70 36.99
CA LEU A 106 -2.38 4.42 35.86
C LEU A 106 -2.79 5.70 35.13
N ASP A 107 -3.07 6.79 35.84
CA ASP A 107 -3.38 8.10 35.23
C ASP A 107 -2.16 8.68 34.48
N VAL A 108 -0.96 8.56 35.04
CA VAL A 108 0.29 8.99 34.38
C VAL A 108 0.52 8.21 33.08
N ILE A 109 0.32 6.88 33.09
CA ILE A 109 0.43 6.07 31.87
C ILE A 109 -0.65 6.45 30.86
N GLY A 110 -1.90 6.64 31.30
CA GLY A 110 -2.99 7.03 30.39
C GLY A 110 -2.73 8.37 29.69
N LYS A 111 -2.15 9.33 30.40
CA LYS A 111 -1.70 10.61 29.79
C LYS A 111 -0.55 10.40 28.81
N HIS A 112 0.41 9.56 29.17
CA HIS A 112 1.53 9.24 28.29
C HIS A 112 1.07 8.53 27.00
N GLU A 113 0.14 7.56 27.10
CA GLU A 113 -0.48 6.89 25.94
C GLU A 113 -1.13 7.91 25.00
N GLU A 114 -1.92 8.83 25.55
CA GLU A 114 -2.59 9.88 24.78
C GLU A 114 -1.58 10.84 24.11
N ASP A 115 -0.53 11.24 24.81
CA ASP A 115 0.50 12.13 24.24
C ASP A 115 1.27 11.46 23.10
N VAL A 116 1.58 10.16 23.22
CA VAL A 116 2.19 9.36 22.14
C VAL A 116 1.24 9.26 20.94
N LEU A 117 -0.05 9.01 21.15
CA LEU A 117 -1.05 8.95 20.07
C LEU A 117 -1.17 10.30 19.34
N ARG A 118 -1.17 11.41 20.08
CA ARG A 118 -1.17 12.76 19.46
C ARG A 118 0.08 13.00 18.63
N HIS A 119 1.25 12.58 19.13
CA HIS A 119 2.50 12.70 18.39
C HIS A 119 2.44 11.92 17.07
N LEU A 120 2.01 10.66 17.10
CA LEU A 120 1.87 9.81 15.91
C LEU A 120 0.93 10.43 14.86
N ASN A 121 -0.22 10.95 15.28
CA ASN A 121 -1.18 11.60 14.38
C ASN A 121 -0.65 12.92 13.75
N SER A 122 0.29 13.60 14.42
CA SER A 122 0.87 14.85 13.89
C SER A 122 1.91 14.63 12.77
N ILE A 123 2.56 13.46 12.75
CA ILE A 123 3.59 13.12 11.74
C ILE A 123 2.96 12.93 10.36
N GLU A 124 1.72 12.41 10.29
CA GLU A 124 1.03 12.07 9.05
C GLU A 124 0.68 13.31 8.20
N GLN A 125 0.48 14.48 8.82
CA GLN A 125 0.00 15.69 8.12
C GLN A 125 1.02 16.33 7.18
N HIS A 126 2.31 15.96 7.25
CA HIS A 126 3.36 16.64 6.49
C HIS A 126 3.59 16.09 5.08
N THR A 127 3.01 14.95 4.71
CA THR A 127 3.29 14.34 3.41
C THR A 127 2.19 14.70 2.42
N HIS A 128 2.45 15.72 1.61
CA HIS A 128 1.54 16.30 0.62
C HIS A 128 1.29 15.39 -0.60
N LEU A 129 1.00 14.10 -0.38
CA LEU A 129 0.87 13.05 -1.41
C LEU A 129 -0.23 13.35 -2.43
N GLY A 130 -1.28 14.08 -2.04
CA GLY A 130 -2.39 14.44 -2.92
C GLY A 130 -1.95 15.24 -4.16
N GLN A 131 -0.93 16.09 -4.03
CA GLN A 131 -0.46 16.90 -5.16
C GLN A 131 0.32 16.10 -6.21
N ILE A 132 0.98 15.02 -5.80
CA ILE A 132 1.74 14.16 -6.71
C ILE A 132 0.79 13.27 -7.51
N LEU A 133 -0.25 12.74 -6.86
CA LEU A 133 -1.21 11.85 -7.51
C LEU A 133 -2.05 12.56 -8.58
N ASP A 134 -2.50 13.79 -8.29
CA ASP A 134 -3.24 14.60 -9.25
C ASP A 134 -2.40 14.95 -10.49
N SER A 135 -1.08 15.10 -10.32
CA SER A 135 -0.15 15.38 -11.43
C SER A 135 0.09 14.16 -12.33
N VAL A 136 -0.04 12.93 -11.80
CA VAL A 136 0.15 11.68 -12.57
C VAL A 136 -1.10 11.33 -13.38
N GLN A 137 -2.28 11.75 -12.93
CA GLN A 137 -3.55 11.58 -13.65
C GLN A 137 -3.57 12.36 -14.99
N ASP A 138 -2.76 13.43 -15.11
CA ASP A 138 -2.70 14.33 -16.28
C ASP A 138 -1.63 13.94 -17.32
N MET A 139 -0.88 12.85 -17.09
CA MET A 139 0.06 12.35 -18.10
C MET A 139 -0.70 11.64 -19.23
N ASP A 140 -0.93 12.36 -20.32
CA ASP A 140 -1.61 11.87 -21.53
C ASP A 140 -0.77 10.81 -22.26
N LEU A 141 -1.04 9.52 -22.01
CA LEU A 141 -0.31 8.37 -22.58
C LEU A 141 -0.62 8.08 -24.06
N ASN A 142 -0.96 9.08 -24.86
CA ASN A 142 -1.37 8.91 -26.26
C ASN A 142 -0.21 8.64 -27.23
N HIS A 143 1.03 8.45 -26.77
CA HIS A 143 2.14 8.04 -27.64
C HIS A 143 2.01 6.56 -28.01
N THR A 144 1.20 6.32 -29.03
CA THR A 144 1.16 5.06 -29.76
C THR A 144 2.56 4.83 -30.32
N ALA A 145 3.25 3.78 -29.86
CA ALA A 145 4.47 3.31 -30.51
C ALA A 145 4.19 3.13 -32.01
N PRO A 146 5.08 3.61 -32.91
CA PRO A 146 4.81 3.55 -34.34
C PRO A 146 4.61 2.10 -34.76
N ALA A 147 3.43 1.83 -35.30
CA ALA A 147 3.04 0.53 -35.79
C ALA A 147 3.93 0.16 -37.00
N GLY A 148 4.51 -1.03 -36.94
CA GLY A 148 4.87 -1.84 -38.12
C GLY A 148 6.02 -1.33 -38.98
N THR A 149 7.21 -1.88 -38.75
CA THR A 149 8.23 -1.98 -39.80
C THR A 149 7.68 -2.85 -40.92
N GLU A 150 7.59 -2.29 -42.14
CA GLU A 150 7.28 -3.03 -43.36
C GLU A 150 8.28 -4.19 -43.54
N TYR A 151 7.75 -5.39 -43.74
CA TYR A 151 8.54 -6.55 -44.16
C TYR A 151 8.81 -6.45 -45.65
N ASN A 152 10.07 -6.22 -46.03
CA ASN A 152 10.54 -6.46 -47.40
C ASN A 152 11.59 -7.58 -47.39
N GLU A 153 11.33 -8.62 -48.18
CA GLU A 153 12.14 -9.82 -48.31
C GLU A 153 13.57 -9.55 -48.84
N VAL A 154 14.53 -10.09 -48.09
CA VAL A 154 15.76 -10.81 -48.51
C VAL A 154 16.62 -10.21 -49.64
N LYS A 155 17.83 -9.77 -49.27
CA LYS A 155 19.08 -10.25 -49.91
C LYS A 155 20.22 -10.39 -48.89
N ALA A 156 20.83 -11.56 -48.91
CA ALA A 156 21.95 -11.97 -48.08
C ALA A 156 23.25 -11.21 -48.43
N GLY A 157 24.00 -10.81 -47.40
CA GLY A 157 25.36 -10.29 -47.49
C GLY A 157 25.97 -10.08 -46.10
N LYS A 158 27.03 -10.83 -45.80
CA LYS A 158 27.75 -10.86 -44.52
C LYS A 158 28.59 -9.59 -44.29
N HIS A 159 28.53 -8.97 -43.11
CA HIS A 159 29.72 -8.66 -42.27
C HIS A 159 29.32 -8.09 -40.90
N GLU A 160 30.21 -8.28 -39.93
CA GLU A 160 30.04 -8.17 -38.48
C GLU A 160 30.07 -6.74 -37.89
N ASP A 161 29.38 -6.63 -36.75
CA ASP A 161 29.62 -5.79 -35.55
C ASP A 161 29.49 -4.24 -35.63
N LEU A 162 28.40 -3.72 -35.05
CA LEU A 162 28.38 -2.74 -33.93
C LEU A 162 26.95 -2.22 -33.71
N GLY A 163 26.47 -2.26 -32.45
CA GLY A 163 25.40 -1.37 -31.99
C GLY A 163 24.07 -2.05 -31.64
N SER A 164 24.06 -2.89 -30.61
CA SER A 164 22.84 -3.20 -29.84
C SER A 164 22.36 -1.92 -29.15
N PHE A 165 21.18 -1.42 -29.52
CA PHE A 165 20.48 -0.38 -28.79
C PHE A 165 19.13 -0.93 -28.33
N GLY A 166 18.93 -0.95 -27.01
CA GLY A 166 17.67 -1.34 -26.39
C GLY A 166 17.79 -2.38 -25.27
N GLU A 167 18.89 -2.39 -24.53
CA GLU A 167 18.96 -3.01 -23.20
C GLU A 167 17.94 -2.33 -22.27
N ASN A 168 16.77 -2.95 -22.06
CA ASN A 168 16.01 -2.75 -20.84
C ASN A 168 16.62 -3.66 -19.76
N ILE A 169 17.81 -3.27 -19.30
CA ILE A 169 18.40 -3.76 -18.06
C ILE A 169 17.65 -3.06 -16.92
N CYS A 170 16.64 -3.72 -16.37
CA CYS A 170 16.25 -3.50 -14.98
C CYS A 170 17.16 -4.35 -14.09
N GLN A 171 18.44 -3.97 -14.04
CA GLN A 171 19.37 -4.45 -13.03
C GLN A 171 19.68 -3.28 -12.10
N ASN A 172 18.80 -3.09 -11.14
CA ASN A 172 19.10 -2.26 -9.98
C ASN A 172 19.55 -3.21 -8.87
N ASN A 173 20.74 -3.80 -9.03
CA ASN A 173 21.55 -4.16 -7.88
C ASN A 173 22.21 -2.86 -7.39
N GLY A 174 21.42 -2.08 -6.67
CA GLY A 174 21.86 -0.91 -5.96
C GLY A 174 20.97 -0.84 -4.75
N GLU A 175 21.54 -1.24 -3.61
CA GLU A 175 21.12 -0.91 -2.26
C GLU A 175 20.13 0.25 -2.30
N VAL A 176 18.82 -0.08 -2.29
CA VAL A 176 17.77 0.92 -2.25
C VAL A 176 17.90 1.50 -0.87
N ASP A 177 18.62 2.61 -0.81
CA ASP A 177 18.64 3.55 0.29
C ASP A 177 17.16 3.79 0.58
N SER A 178 16.70 3.06 1.60
CA SER A 178 15.38 3.16 2.16
C SER A 178 15.17 4.65 2.29
N LEU A 179 14.17 5.19 1.59
CA LEU A 179 13.64 6.52 1.86
C LEU A 179 13.35 6.51 3.36
N GLN A 180 14.35 6.98 4.12
CA GLN A 180 14.26 7.32 5.51
C GLN A 180 13.29 8.49 5.46
N CYS A 181 11.98 8.15 5.48
CA CYS A 181 11.01 8.95 6.20
C CYS A 181 11.69 9.24 7.52
N GLY A 182 12.08 10.51 7.67
CA GLY A 182 13.28 10.88 8.40
C GLY A 182 13.36 10.12 9.71
N LYS A 183 14.57 9.73 10.10
CA LYS A 183 14.91 9.69 11.52
C LYS A 183 14.59 11.09 12.06
N ALA A 184 13.32 11.33 12.36
CA ALA A 184 12.87 12.42 13.17
C ALA A 184 13.63 12.19 14.46
N LYS A 185 14.60 13.07 14.62
CA LYS A 185 15.58 13.11 15.69
C LYS A 185 14.84 13.53 16.97
N LEU A 186 13.84 12.76 17.39
CA LEU A 186 12.86 13.21 18.38
C LEU A 186 12.13 12.06 19.10
N CYS A 187 12.83 11.09 19.68
CA CYS A 187 12.29 10.24 20.75
C CYS A 187 13.33 10.01 21.86
N THR A 188 14.25 10.96 22.06
CA THR A 188 15.26 10.88 23.11
C THR A 188 15.03 12.02 24.09
N ASP A 189 14.14 11.78 25.05
CA ASP A 189 14.37 12.01 26.48
C ASP A 189 13.08 11.97 27.33
N PRO A 190 11.92 12.54 26.91
CA PRO A 190 10.74 12.59 27.79
C PRO A 190 9.96 11.27 27.90
N GLU A 191 9.70 10.59 26.78
CA GLU A 191 8.85 9.38 26.72
C GLU A 191 9.48 8.20 27.48
N ARG A 192 10.76 7.94 27.21
CA ARG A 192 11.56 6.97 27.98
C ARG A 192 11.69 7.38 29.45
N SER A 193 11.72 8.69 29.75
CA SER A 193 11.81 9.17 31.14
C SER A 193 10.53 8.87 31.91
N THR A 194 9.34 9.06 31.32
CA THR A 194 8.06 8.77 31.99
C THR A 194 7.91 7.29 32.29
N LEU A 195 8.13 6.41 31.30
CA LEU A 195 8.05 4.96 31.51
C LEU A 195 9.14 4.45 32.47
N ALA A 196 10.36 4.96 32.38
CA ALA A 196 11.42 4.62 33.33
C ALA A 196 11.10 5.08 34.76
N TRP A 197 10.45 6.23 34.91
CA TRP A 197 9.95 6.70 36.20
C TRP A 197 8.84 5.79 36.73
N VAL A 198 7.84 5.46 35.90
CA VAL A 198 6.77 4.52 36.25
C VAL A 198 7.35 3.18 36.67
N LYS A 199 8.31 2.63 35.93
CA LYS A 199 9.01 1.39 36.26
C LYS A 199 9.62 1.45 37.66
N LYS A 200 10.36 2.51 37.98
CA LYS A 200 10.95 2.69 39.31
C LYS A 200 9.89 2.74 40.41
N GLN A 201 8.76 3.43 40.17
CA GLN A 201 7.67 3.49 41.14
C GLN A 201 6.98 2.14 41.32
N THR A 202 6.77 1.38 40.25
CA THR A 202 6.18 0.04 40.29
C THR A 202 7.07 -0.94 41.05
N ILE A 203 8.40 -0.90 40.82
CA ILE A 203 9.38 -1.69 41.59
C ILE A 203 9.27 -1.38 43.08
N TRP A 204 9.28 -0.09 43.43
CA TRP A 204 9.17 0.33 44.82
C TRP A 204 7.84 -0.13 45.45
N LEU A 205 6.71 -0.06 44.72
CA LEU A 205 5.43 -0.57 45.20
C LEU A 205 5.45 -2.08 45.45
N VAL A 206 6.04 -2.86 44.54
CA VAL A 206 6.15 -4.32 44.67
C VAL A 206 6.97 -4.70 45.91
N GLU A 207 8.08 -3.98 46.17
CA GLU A 207 8.90 -4.16 47.38
C GLU A 207 8.13 -3.80 48.65
N GLN A 208 7.39 -2.68 48.66
CA GLN A 208 6.59 -2.25 49.82
C GLN A 208 5.45 -3.22 50.14
N LEU A 209 4.88 -3.87 49.13
CA LEU A 209 3.82 -4.87 49.29
C LEU A 209 4.36 -6.26 49.68
N GLY A 210 5.68 -6.45 49.73
CA GLY A 210 6.29 -7.72 50.09
C GLY A 210 5.98 -8.86 49.12
N LEU A 211 5.77 -8.52 47.84
CA LEU A 211 5.44 -9.50 46.80
C LEU A 211 6.66 -10.38 46.42
N SER A 212 6.40 -11.50 45.75
CA SER A 212 7.44 -12.47 45.41
C SER A 212 8.52 -11.87 44.51
N LEU A 213 9.73 -12.45 44.59
CA LEU A 213 10.87 -12.05 43.77
C LEU A 213 10.59 -12.22 42.26
N ASP A 214 9.73 -13.17 41.89
CA ASP A 214 9.31 -13.39 40.49
C ASP A 214 8.56 -12.19 39.93
N ILE A 215 7.70 -11.55 40.74
CA ILE A 215 6.96 -10.35 40.34
C ILE A 215 7.91 -9.16 40.21
N LEU A 216 8.88 -9.05 41.12
CA LEU A 216 9.91 -8.02 41.03
C LEU A 216 10.75 -8.16 39.75
N HIS A 217 11.16 -9.39 39.43
CA HIS A 217 11.91 -9.69 38.22
C HIS A 217 11.09 -9.42 36.96
N HIS A 218 9.81 -9.75 36.96
CA HIS A 218 8.91 -9.42 35.85
C HIS A 218 8.86 -7.91 35.58
N VAL A 219 8.67 -7.08 36.61
CA VAL A 219 8.64 -5.61 36.47
C VAL A 219 10.01 -5.05 36.02
N GLN A 220 11.12 -5.69 36.42
CA GLN A 220 12.45 -5.30 35.96
C GLN A 220 12.71 -5.58 34.48
N GLN A 221 11.99 -6.54 33.88
CA GLN A 221 12.11 -6.89 32.46
C GLN A 221 11.27 -6.01 31.52
N LEU A 222 10.31 -5.25 32.06
CA LEU A 222 9.52 -4.23 31.34
C LEU A 222 10.38 -3.00 31.00
#